data_AF-A0A7X7T995-F1
#
_entry.id   AF-A0A7X7T995-F1
#
_cell.length_a   1.000
_cell.length_b   1.000
_cell.length_c   1.000
_cell.angle_alpha   90.00
_cell.angle_beta   90.00
_cell.angle_gamma   90.00
#
_symmetry.space_group_name_H-M   'P 1'
#
loop_
_entity.id
_entity.type
_entity.pdbx_description
1 polymer ?
#
loop_
_entity_poly.entity_id
_entity_poly.type
_entity_poly.pdbx_seq_one_letter_code
_entity_poly.pdbx_strand_id
1 'polypeptide(L)'
;MNRLQPIAGLLVAAVTLAGSIRAEDSHSDWDASIVQHRKGTLVIKAAPGMPIIVEQQRHEFWFGAALANQAFGGRMRPEDREKYLSVFLENFNSAVTENALKWHSMEPQRGKVDYATVDAMLAWTDQHKIPLRGHNIFWGIPKFVQNWIKELSDDELRETLKARAMDIGSRYKGRFAEYDLN
;
A
#
# COMPACT_ATOMS: atom_id res chain seq x y z
N MET A 1 56.68 52.20 7.70
CA MET A 1 55.92 52.06 8.96
C MET A 1 54.90 50.95 8.81
N ASN A 2 55.30 49.69 9.03
CA ASN A 2 54.37 48.55 9.11
C ASN A 2 54.39 48.04 10.55
N ARG A 3 53.29 48.23 11.28
CA ARG A 3 53.10 47.74 12.64
C ARG A 3 52.49 46.34 12.59
N LEU A 4 53.14 45.41 13.28
CA LEU A 4 52.57 44.13 13.71
C LEU A 4 51.36 44.37 14.63
N GLN A 5 50.31 43.56 14.46
CA GLN A 5 49.23 43.39 15.44
C GLN A 5 48.96 41.90 15.70
N PRO A 6 48.49 41.52 16.90
CA PRO A 6 48.59 40.17 17.43
C PRO A 6 47.41 39.28 17.02
N ILE A 7 47.66 37.97 16.96
CA ILE A 7 46.66 36.93 16.75
C ILE A 7 45.92 36.70 18.07
N ALA A 8 44.66 37.13 18.15
CA ALA A 8 43.74 36.74 19.21
C ALA A 8 43.17 35.35 18.89
N GLY A 9 43.47 34.37 19.75
CA GLY A 9 42.89 33.03 19.67
C GLY A 9 41.40 33.05 20.00
N LEU A 10 40.58 32.51 19.10
CA LEU A 10 39.16 32.27 19.33
C LEU A 10 38.98 30.84 19.83
N LEU A 11 38.59 30.67 21.09
CA LEU A 11 38.18 29.39 21.66
C LEU A 11 36.73 29.13 21.22
N VAL A 12 36.49 28.15 20.36
CA VAL A 12 35.13 27.70 20.01
C VAL A 12 34.75 26.57 20.97
N ALA A 13 33.87 26.86 21.93
CA ALA A 13 33.21 25.85 22.74
C ALA A 13 32.03 25.28 21.95
N ALA A 14 32.14 24.02 21.51
CA ALA A 14 31.00 23.29 20.94
C ALA A 14 30.11 22.77 22.08
N VAL A 15 28.94 23.38 22.25
CA VAL A 15 27.88 22.83 23.11
C VAL A 15 27.04 21.89 22.26
N THR A 16 27.28 20.59 22.38
CA THR A 16 26.36 19.56 21.88
C THR A 16 25.18 19.43 22.82
N LEU A 17 24.06 20.06 22.48
CA LEU A 17 22.76 19.75 23.07
C LEU A 17 22.23 18.46 22.42
N ALA A 18 22.43 17.33 23.07
CA ALA A 18 21.71 16.10 22.77
C ALA A 18 20.28 16.24 23.31
N GLY A 19 19.40 16.83 22.51
CA GLY A 19 17.96 16.83 22.77
C GLY A 19 17.35 15.52 22.30
N SER A 20 17.03 14.63 23.24
CA SER A 20 16.14 13.51 22.97
C SER A 20 14.73 14.07 22.76
N ILE A 21 14.29 14.17 21.51
CA ILE A 21 12.89 14.49 21.21
C ILE A 21 12.08 13.26 21.63
N ARG A 22 11.43 13.34 22.79
CA ARG A 22 10.28 12.50 23.09
C ARG A 22 9.08 13.19 22.47
N ALA A 23 8.49 12.59 21.44
CA ALA A 23 7.16 12.98 20.99
C ALA A 23 6.18 12.62 22.10
N GLU A 24 5.74 13.61 22.88
CA GLU A 24 4.56 13.49 23.71
C GLU A 24 3.34 13.65 22.78
N ASP A 25 2.89 12.54 22.20
CA ASP A 25 1.68 12.49 21.37
C ASP A 25 0.44 12.74 22.25
N SER A 26 0.09 14.00 22.45
CA SER A 26 -1.11 14.40 23.21
C SER A 26 -2.37 14.31 22.35
N HIS A 27 -3.50 13.94 22.96
CA HIS A 27 -4.81 13.87 22.28
C HIS A 27 -5.21 15.17 21.58
N SER A 28 -4.80 16.34 22.10
CA SER A 28 -5.07 17.65 21.49
C SER A 28 -4.40 17.85 20.13
N ASP A 29 -3.28 17.16 19.86
CA ASP A 29 -2.57 17.26 18.59
C ASP A 29 -3.32 16.51 17.47
N TRP A 30 -3.99 15.41 17.83
CA TRP A 30 -4.84 14.65 16.91
C TRP A 30 -6.09 15.42 16.49
N ASP A 31 -6.79 16.07 17.43
CA ASP A 31 -7.98 16.85 17.12
C ASP A 31 -7.65 18.03 16.20
N ALA A 32 -6.53 18.71 16.43
CA ALA A 32 -6.03 19.77 15.55
C ALA A 32 -5.70 19.25 14.14
N SER A 33 -5.00 18.10 14.05
CA SER A 33 -4.69 17.44 12.78
C SER A 33 -5.94 17.00 12.02
N ILE A 34 -6.97 16.49 12.70
CA ILE A 34 -8.26 16.14 12.10
C ILE A 34 -8.91 17.39 11.49
N VAL A 35 -8.92 18.52 12.21
CA VAL A 35 -9.47 19.77 11.68
C VAL A 35 -8.71 20.23 10.44
N GLN A 36 -7.38 20.14 10.45
CA GLN A 36 -6.54 20.61 9.35
C GLN A 36 -6.63 19.73 8.10
N HIS A 37 -6.71 18.41 8.26
CA HIS A 37 -6.53 17.47 7.14
C HIS A 37 -7.78 16.64 6.79
N ARG A 38 -8.77 16.57 7.68
CA ARG A 38 -9.93 15.66 7.53
C ARG A 38 -11.28 16.37 7.62
N LYS A 39 -11.29 17.71 7.75
CA LYS A 39 -12.51 18.53 7.68
C LYS A 39 -12.46 19.44 6.47
N GLY A 40 -13.64 19.76 5.94
CA GLY A 40 -13.84 20.71 4.85
C GLY A 40 -15.19 21.40 4.98
N THR A 41 -15.35 22.52 4.28
CA THR A 41 -16.59 23.30 4.31
C THR A 41 -17.49 22.92 3.14
N LEU A 42 -18.69 22.42 3.43
CA LEU A 42 -19.76 22.25 2.45
C LEU A 42 -20.74 23.43 2.56
N VAL A 43 -20.88 24.22 1.50
CA VAL A 43 -21.81 25.36 1.45
C VAL A 43 -23.09 24.96 0.74
N ILE A 44 -24.23 25.02 1.45
CA ILE A 44 -25.57 24.73 0.90
C ILE A 44 -26.39 26.03 0.91
N LYS A 45 -26.99 26.38 -0.23
CA LYS A 45 -27.87 27.55 -0.36
C LYS A 45 -29.32 27.10 -0.43
N ALA A 46 -30.16 27.58 0.48
CA ALA A 46 -31.58 27.24 0.55
C ALA A 46 -32.41 28.42 1.07
N ALA A 47 -33.72 28.41 0.79
CA ALA A 47 -34.65 29.41 1.30
C ALA A 47 -34.88 29.22 2.82
N PRO A 48 -35.23 30.29 3.57
CA PRO A 48 -35.57 30.17 4.99
C PRO A 48 -36.66 29.13 5.24
N GLY A 49 -36.42 28.23 6.21
CA GLY A 49 -37.38 27.19 6.60
C GLY A 49 -37.40 25.94 5.70
N MET A 50 -36.56 25.86 4.67
CA MET A 50 -36.48 24.68 3.81
C MET A 50 -35.74 23.52 4.51
N PRO A 51 -36.31 22.31 4.57
CA PRO A 51 -35.60 21.14 5.11
C PRO A 51 -34.44 20.75 4.19
N ILE A 52 -33.28 20.48 4.78
CA ILE A 52 -32.06 20.04 4.07
C ILE A 52 -31.60 18.70 4.64
N ILE A 53 -31.33 17.75 3.73
CA ILE A 53 -30.75 16.44 4.05
C ILE A 53 -29.39 16.35 3.38
N VAL A 54 -28.37 15.98 4.15
CA VAL A 54 -27.01 15.72 3.66
C VAL A 54 -26.66 14.29 3.99
N GLU A 55 -26.31 13.52 2.96
CA GLU A 55 -25.91 12.12 3.08
C GLU A 55 -24.51 11.93 2.48
N GLN A 56 -23.60 11.34 3.26
CA GLN A 56 -22.27 11.00 2.76
C GLN A 56 -22.36 9.75 1.88
N GLN A 57 -22.16 9.92 0.58
CA GLN A 57 -22.23 8.83 -0.39
C GLN A 57 -20.94 7.99 -0.45
N ARG A 58 -19.78 8.62 -0.23
CA ARG A 58 -18.47 7.97 -0.21
C ARG A 58 -17.46 8.82 0.55
N HIS A 59 -16.38 8.18 1.03
CA HIS A 59 -15.21 8.88 1.54
C HIS A 59 -14.05 8.79 0.54
N GLU A 60 -13.13 9.76 0.60
CA GLU A 60 -11.98 9.84 -0.31
C GLU A 60 -10.84 8.91 0.11
N PHE A 61 -10.60 8.76 1.41
CA PHE A 61 -9.55 7.86 1.89
C PHE A 61 -9.87 6.40 1.55
N TRP A 62 -8.85 5.57 1.44
CA TRP A 62 -9.06 4.15 1.16
C TRP A 62 -9.45 3.40 2.44
N PHE A 63 -10.60 2.73 2.39
CA PHE A 63 -11.07 1.76 3.37
C PHE A 63 -11.34 0.45 2.61
N GLY A 64 -10.45 -0.51 2.80
CA GLY A 64 -10.36 -1.66 1.91
C GLY A 64 -10.25 -3.00 2.62
N ALA A 65 -10.40 -4.06 1.82
CA ALA A 65 -10.26 -5.43 2.26
C ALA A 65 -9.41 -6.27 1.28
N ALA A 66 -8.86 -7.38 1.78
CA ALA A 66 -8.16 -8.33 0.94
C ALA A 66 -9.15 -9.16 0.09
N LEU A 67 -8.85 -9.29 -1.20
CA LEU A 67 -9.60 -10.13 -2.13
C LEU A 67 -9.08 -11.56 -2.07
N ALA A 68 -9.98 -12.48 -1.72
CA ALA A 68 -9.68 -13.90 -1.56
C ALA A 68 -9.44 -14.57 -2.92
N ASN A 69 -8.36 -15.35 -3.05
CA ASN A 69 -7.99 -16.02 -4.30
C ASN A 69 -9.14 -16.88 -4.86
N GLN A 70 -9.92 -17.53 -4.00
CA GLN A 70 -10.97 -18.48 -4.35
C GLN A 70 -12.11 -17.82 -5.13
N ALA A 71 -12.39 -16.53 -4.86
CA ALA A 71 -13.40 -15.76 -5.58
C ALA A 71 -12.99 -15.48 -7.03
N PHE A 72 -11.71 -15.61 -7.37
CA PHE A 72 -11.18 -15.29 -8.71
C PHE A 72 -10.55 -16.50 -9.42
N GLY A 73 -10.19 -17.55 -8.67
CA GLY A 73 -9.62 -18.80 -9.18
C GLY A 73 -10.62 -19.94 -9.37
N GLY A 74 -11.94 -19.66 -9.34
CA GLY A 74 -12.99 -20.65 -9.62
C GLY A 74 -13.22 -21.70 -8.53
N ARG A 75 -12.72 -21.48 -7.30
CA ARG A 75 -12.84 -22.41 -6.17
C ARG A 75 -13.98 -22.07 -5.20
N MET A 76 -14.58 -20.91 -5.35
CA MET A 76 -15.74 -20.47 -4.59
C MET A 76 -17.02 -20.82 -5.35
N ARG A 77 -18.04 -21.34 -4.64
CA ARG A 77 -19.35 -21.62 -5.26
C ARG A 77 -19.93 -20.33 -5.85
N PRO A 78 -20.65 -20.37 -6.98
CA PRO A 78 -21.16 -19.16 -7.63
C PRO A 78 -21.98 -18.25 -6.71
N GLU A 79 -22.90 -18.82 -5.93
CA GLU A 79 -23.74 -18.07 -4.98
C GLU A 79 -22.93 -17.39 -3.87
N ASP A 80 -21.94 -18.10 -3.30
CA ASP A 80 -21.06 -17.53 -2.28
C ASP A 80 -20.18 -16.43 -2.87
N ARG A 81 -19.73 -16.60 -4.12
CA ARG A 81 -18.93 -15.61 -4.84
C ARG A 81 -19.71 -14.34 -5.10
N GLU A 82 -20.94 -14.46 -5.57
CA GLU A 82 -21.82 -13.32 -5.79
C GLU A 82 -22.05 -12.55 -4.49
N LYS A 83 -22.41 -13.26 -3.41
CA LYS A 83 -22.59 -12.65 -2.09
C LYS A 83 -21.30 -11.98 -1.58
N TYR A 84 -20.16 -12.64 -1.70
CA TYR A 84 -18.85 -12.11 -1.29
C TYR A 84 -18.52 -10.79 -1.99
N LEU A 85 -18.72 -10.73 -3.30
CA LEU A 85 -18.42 -9.54 -4.09
C LEU A 85 -19.45 -8.42 -3.85
N SER A 86 -20.73 -8.74 -3.64
CA SER A 86 -21.75 -7.75 -3.25
C SER A 86 -21.40 -7.06 -1.94
N VAL A 87 -21.11 -7.86 -0.91
CA VAL A 87 -20.71 -7.35 0.41
C VAL A 87 -19.43 -6.52 0.30
N PHE A 88 -18.49 -6.90 -0.56
CA PHE A 88 -17.31 -6.08 -0.79
C PHE A 88 -17.67 -4.69 -1.32
N LEU A 89 -18.50 -4.61 -2.37
CA LEU A 89 -18.89 -3.35 -3.00
C LEU A 89 -19.72 -2.45 -2.09
N GLU A 90 -20.47 -3.02 -1.16
CA GLU A 90 -21.26 -2.29 -0.17
C GLU A 90 -20.40 -1.64 0.92
N ASN A 91 -19.22 -2.20 1.23
CA ASN A 91 -18.47 -1.86 2.43
C ASN A 91 -17.07 -1.28 2.19
N PHE A 92 -16.47 -1.51 1.01
CA PHE A 92 -15.07 -1.17 0.74
C PHE A 92 -14.88 -0.43 -0.58
N ASN A 93 -13.90 0.49 -0.59
CA ASN A 93 -13.56 1.30 -1.77
C ASN A 93 -12.11 1.08 -2.26
N SER A 94 -11.35 0.15 -1.66
CA SER A 94 -10.03 -0.26 -2.11
C SER A 94 -9.77 -1.74 -1.82
N ALA A 95 -8.84 -2.35 -2.54
CA ALA A 95 -8.55 -3.77 -2.44
C ALA A 95 -7.06 -4.06 -2.29
N VAL A 96 -6.74 -5.26 -1.80
CA VAL A 96 -5.39 -5.85 -1.88
C VAL A 96 -5.50 -7.32 -2.28
N THR A 97 -4.54 -7.84 -3.05
CA THR A 97 -4.48 -9.29 -3.31
C THR A 97 -4.15 -10.05 -2.03
N GLU A 98 -5.02 -10.96 -1.56
CA GLU A 98 -4.75 -11.68 -0.30
C GLU A 98 -3.49 -12.56 -0.42
N ASN A 99 -3.45 -13.42 -1.44
CA ASN A 99 -2.30 -14.29 -1.73
C ASN A 99 -1.95 -14.36 -3.22
N ALA A 100 -2.82 -13.90 -4.12
CA ALA A 100 -2.72 -14.13 -5.56
C ALA A 100 -1.41 -13.63 -6.18
N LEU A 101 -0.86 -12.50 -5.72
CA LEU A 101 0.39 -11.95 -6.25
C LEU A 101 1.65 -12.53 -5.57
N LYS A 102 1.52 -13.17 -4.39
CA LYS A 102 2.66 -13.74 -3.67
C LYS A 102 3.38 -14.77 -4.52
N TRP A 103 4.70 -14.74 -4.52
CA TRP A 103 5.51 -15.55 -5.42
C TRP A 103 5.19 -17.04 -5.32
N HIS A 104 5.07 -17.60 -4.12
CA HIS A 104 4.73 -19.02 -3.94
C HIS A 104 3.36 -19.42 -4.48
N SER A 105 2.41 -18.47 -4.57
CA SER A 105 1.10 -18.74 -5.17
C SER A 105 1.15 -18.65 -6.69
N MET A 106 1.90 -17.70 -7.23
CA MET A 106 2.05 -17.51 -8.67
C MET A 106 2.97 -18.54 -9.34
N GLU A 107 4.07 -18.90 -8.70
CA GLU A 107 5.12 -19.74 -9.30
C GLU A 107 5.60 -20.80 -8.30
N PRO A 108 4.74 -21.79 -7.98
CA PRO A 108 5.13 -22.90 -7.12
C PRO A 108 6.23 -23.76 -7.76
N GLN A 109 6.28 -23.82 -9.09
CA GLN A 109 7.31 -24.52 -9.88
C GLN A 109 8.04 -23.50 -10.77
N ARG A 110 9.37 -23.51 -10.74
CA ARG A 110 10.22 -22.60 -11.53
C ARG A 110 9.82 -22.60 -13.01
N GLY A 111 9.61 -21.42 -13.58
CA GLY A 111 9.21 -21.19 -14.96
C GLY A 111 7.73 -21.41 -15.26
N LYS A 112 6.90 -21.79 -14.28
CA LYS A 112 5.45 -22.00 -14.45
C LYS A 112 4.66 -20.98 -13.67
N VAL A 113 4.67 -19.75 -14.17
CA VAL A 113 3.95 -18.63 -13.55
C VAL A 113 2.48 -18.65 -13.96
N ASP A 114 1.59 -18.65 -12.97
CA ASP A 114 0.14 -18.49 -13.14
C ASP A 114 -0.26 -17.03 -12.87
N TYR A 115 -0.70 -16.34 -13.92
CA TYR A 115 -1.20 -14.97 -13.85
C TYR A 115 -2.72 -14.88 -13.76
N ALA A 116 -3.45 -15.98 -13.99
CA ALA A 116 -4.88 -15.95 -14.27
C ALA A 116 -5.70 -15.36 -13.11
N THR A 117 -5.35 -15.72 -11.87
CA THR A 117 -6.07 -15.21 -10.69
C THR A 117 -5.86 -13.71 -10.49
N VAL A 118 -4.64 -13.21 -10.68
CA VAL A 118 -4.32 -11.78 -10.55
C VAL A 118 -4.97 -10.98 -11.68
N ASP A 119 -4.90 -11.49 -12.91
CA ASP A 119 -5.54 -10.86 -14.08
C ASP A 119 -7.06 -10.76 -13.89
N ALA A 120 -7.70 -11.80 -13.33
CA ALA A 120 -9.12 -11.79 -13.02
C ALA A 120 -9.48 -10.79 -11.89
N MET A 121 -8.65 -10.69 -10.84
CA MET A 121 -8.82 -9.68 -9.79
C MET A 121 -8.74 -8.27 -10.37
N LEU A 122 -7.69 -7.98 -11.15
CA LEU A 122 -7.49 -6.68 -11.77
C LEU A 122 -8.64 -6.31 -12.72
N ALA A 123 -9.11 -7.26 -13.54
CA ALA A 123 -10.24 -7.02 -14.44
C ALA A 123 -11.51 -6.63 -13.68
N TRP A 124 -11.80 -7.32 -12.58
CA TRP A 124 -12.95 -7.01 -11.73
C TRP A 124 -12.78 -5.67 -11.01
N THR A 125 -11.61 -5.40 -10.43
CA THR A 125 -11.38 -4.12 -9.74
C THR A 125 -11.42 -2.95 -10.72
N ASP A 126 -10.92 -3.10 -11.94
CA ASP A 126 -11.01 -2.08 -12.99
C ASP A 126 -12.46 -1.80 -13.38
N GLN A 127 -13.27 -2.85 -13.56
CA GLN A 127 -14.71 -2.72 -13.85
C GLN A 127 -15.45 -1.92 -12.78
N HIS A 128 -15.08 -2.10 -11.52
CA HIS A 128 -15.70 -1.43 -10.38
C HIS A 128 -14.96 -0.16 -9.93
N LYS A 129 -13.90 0.25 -10.64
CA LYS A 129 -13.07 1.42 -10.31
C LYS A 129 -12.47 1.36 -8.90
N ILE A 130 -12.09 0.17 -8.47
CA ILE A 130 -11.48 -0.10 -7.18
C ILE A 130 -9.96 -0.11 -7.36
N PRO A 131 -9.20 0.75 -6.68
CA PRO A 131 -7.75 0.66 -6.67
C PRO A 131 -7.32 -0.65 -5.99
N LEU A 132 -6.47 -1.42 -6.67
CA LEU A 132 -5.90 -2.66 -6.14
C LEU A 132 -4.44 -2.44 -5.75
N ARG A 133 -4.09 -2.79 -4.51
CA ARG A 133 -2.71 -2.92 -4.04
C ARG A 133 -2.17 -4.31 -4.34
N GLY A 134 -0.98 -4.38 -4.92
CA GLY A 134 -0.28 -5.63 -5.19
C GLY A 134 0.50 -6.11 -3.96
N HIS A 135 0.02 -7.17 -3.31
CA HIS A 135 0.70 -7.81 -2.18
C HIS A 135 1.08 -9.24 -2.54
N ASN A 136 2.35 -9.54 -2.82
CA ASN A 136 3.57 -8.70 -2.78
C ASN A 136 4.57 -9.18 -3.85
N ILE A 137 5.68 -8.46 -4.03
CA ILE A 137 6.73 -8.85 -4.99
C ILE A 137 7.63 -9.92 -4.38
N PHE A 138 8.15 -9.70 -3.18
CA PHE A 138 8.86 -10.70 -2.39
C PHE A 138 8.31 -10.83 -0.97
N TRP A 139 8.69 -11.94 -0.34
CA TRP A 139 8.30 -12.22 1.04
C TRP A 139 9.26 -13.23 1.68
N GLY A 140 10.05 -12.76 2.65
CA GLY A 140 11.11 -13.55 3.29
C GLY A 140 10.68 -14.59 4.33
N ILE A 141 9.39 -14.95 4.44
CA ILE A 141 8.95 -15.94 5.45
C ILE A 141 9.31 -17.35 4.98
N PRO A 142 10.15 -18.13 5.71
CA PRO A 142 10.73 -19.38 5.20
C PRO A 142 9.73 -20.44 4.71
N LYS A 143 8.55 -20.54 5.33
CA LYS A 143 7.50 -21.49 4.91
C LYS A 143 6.80 -21.11 3.59
N PHE A 144 6.94 -19.86 3.17
CA PHE A 144 6.36 -19.30 1.94
C PHE A 144 7.40 -19.03 0.86
N VAL A 145 8.65 -19.44 1.05
CA VAL A 145 9.69 -19.44 0.01
C VAL A 145 9.73 -20.83 -0.63
N GLN A 146 9.62 -20.88 -1.94
CA GLN A 146 9.65 -22.12 -2.72
C GLN A 146 11.01 -22.82 -2.61
N ASN A 147 11.02 -24.16 -2.63
CA ASN A 147 12.28 -24.92 -2.50
C ASN A 147 13.30 -24.58 -3.60
N TRP A 148 12.84 -24.42 -4.84
CA TRP A 148 13.70 -24.07 -5.96
C TRP A 148 14.38 -22.69 -5.81
N ILE A 149 13.83 -21.79 -5.00
CA ILE A 149 14.48 -20.50 -4.66
C ILE A 149 15.54 -20.72 -3.58
N LYS A 150 15.27 -21.58 -2.59
CA LYS A 150 16.19 -21.88 -1.48
C LYS A 150 17.46 -22.60 -1.93
N GLU A 151 17.40 -23.28 -3.07
CA GLU A 151 18.49 -24.07 -3.64
C GLU A 151 19.44 -23.24 -4.54
N LEU A 152 19.09 -21.98 -4.82
CA LEU A 152 19.92 -21.09 -5.65
C LEU A 152 21.18 -20.64 -4.91
N SER A 153 22.27 -20.47 -5.67
CA SER A 153 23.44 -19.72 -5.19
C SER A 153 23.11 -18.23 -5.01
N ASP A 154 23.94 -17.49 -4.27
CA ASP A 154 23.73 -16.05 -4.02
C ASP A 154 23.61 -15.23 -5.32
N ASP A 155 24.39 -15.57 -6.35
CA ASP A 155 24.36 -14.86 -7.63
C ASP A 155 23.11 -15.21 -8.45
N GLU A 156 22.73 -16.48 -8.49
CA GLU A 156 21.48 -16.90 -9.14
C GLU A 156 20.26 -16.33 -8.42
N LEU A 157 20.27 -16.29 -7.09
CA LEU A 157 19.21 -15.68 -6.30
C LEU A 157 19.10 -14.20 -6.63
N ARG A 158 20.20 -13.46 -6.64
CA ARG A 158 20.20 -12.02 -6.96
C ARG A 158 19.59 -11.74 -8.33
N GLU A 159 20.00 -12.47 -9.35
CA GLU A 159 19.43 -12.31 -10.70
C GLU A 159 17.97 -12.76 -10.77
N THR A 160 17.60 -13.81 -10.06
CA THR A 160 16.21 -14.30 -10.00
C THR A 160 15.27 -13.30 -9.31
N LEU A 161 15.70 -12.69 -8.20
CA LEU A 161 14.95 -11.63 -7.52
C LEU A 161 14.77 -10.41 -8.44
N LYS A 162 15.84 -10.00 -9.14
CA LYS A 162 15.79 -8.89 -10.09
C LYS A 162 14.83 -9.18 -11.25
N ALA A 163 14.89 -10.37 -11.84
CA ALA A 163 13.99 -10.79 -12.90
C ALA A 163 12.53 -10.73 -12.45
N ARG A 164 12.22 -11.27 -11.26
CA ARG A 164 10.86 -11.23 -10.68
C ARG A 164 10.32 -9.81 -10.54
N ALA A 165 11.10 -8.89 -9.97
CA ALA A 165 10.69 -7.50 -9.83
C ALA A 165 10.40 -6.87 -11.20
N MET A 166 11.28 -7.10 -12.18
CA MET A 166 11.11 -6.56 -13.53
C MET A 166 9.89 -7.16 -14.24
N ASP A 167 9.65 -8.47 -14.12
CA ASP A 167 8.53 -9.15 -14.76
C ASP A 167 7.19 -8.67 -14.20
N ILE A 168 7.04 -8.64 -12.88
CA ILE A 168 5.81 -8.18 -12.22
C ILE A 168 5.59 -6.68 -12.43
N GLY A 169 6.64 -5.87 -12.27
CA GLY A 169 6.57 -4.42 -12.46
C GLY A 169 6.25 -4.04 -13.90
N SER A 170 6.80 -4.76 -14.89
CA SER A 170 6.54 -4.49 -16.30
C SER A 170 5.15 -4.98 -16.74
N ARG A 171 4.75 -6.20 -16.35
CA ARG A 171 3.45 -6.78 -16.74
C ARG A 171 2.29 -5.95 -16.22
N TYR A 172 2.36 -5.51 -14.97
CA TYR A 172 1.27 -4.83 -14.28
C TYR A 172 1.46 -3.33 -14.16
N LYS A 173 2.34 -2.75 -14.98
CA LYS A 173 2.61 -1.32 -15.02
C LYS A 173 1.31 -0.53 -15.17
N GLY A 174 1.01 0.33 -14.17
CA GLY A 174 -0.18 1.17 -14.14
C GLY A 174 -1.49 0.44 -13.80
N ARG A 175 -1.44 -0.83 -13.42
CA ARG A 175 -2.62 -1.62 -13.03
C ARG A 175 -2.81 -1.67 -11.52
N PHE A 176 -1.73 -1.85 -10.76
CA PHE A 176 -1.78 -1.71 -9.31
C PHE A 176 -1.61 -0.25 -8.90
N ALA A 177 -2.38 0.17 -7.90
CA ALA A 177 -2.27 1.50 -7.32
C ALA A 177 -0.97 1.64 -6.51
N GLU A 178 -0.59 0.57 -5.81
CA GLU A 178 0.60 0.47 -4.97
C GLU A 178 1.12 -0.98 -4.96
N TYR A 179 2.40 -1.17 -4.61
CA TYR A 179 2.99 -2.48 -4.38
C TYR A 179 3.61 -2.58 -3.00
N ASP A 180 3.39 -3.70 -2.35
CA ASP A 180 4.22 -4.12 -1.23
C ASP A 180 5.47 -4.82 -1.81
N LEU A 181 6.65 -4.27 -1.53
CA LEU A 181 7.90 -4.81 -2.04
C LEU A 181 8.28 -6.12 -1.32
N ASN A 182 8.45 -6.04 0.00
CA ASN A 182 8.73 -7.03 1.07
C ASN A 182 9.54 -8.30 0.79
#